data_AF-A0A4S9X5G5-F1
#
_entry.id   AF-A0A4S9X5G5-F1
#
_cell.length_a   1.000
_cell.length_b   1.000
_cell.length_c   1.000
_cell.angle_alpha   90.00
_cell.angle_beta   90.00
_cell.angle_gamma   90.00
#
_symmetry.space_group_name_H-M   'P 1'
#
loop_
_entity.id
_entity.type
_entity.pdbx_description
1 polymer ?
#
loop_
_entity_poly.entity_id
_entity_poly.type
_entity_poly.pdbx_seq_one_letter_code
_entity_poly.pdbx_strand_id
1 'polypeptide(L)'
;MGLYAKIPPRAMYRGQLISAIITSLIAYGCVDFVDTDIKNICDPDQAADFNCANGSEVFFSSSVVWGAIGPSRIFGQFYPFMKYMFLLGFLLALGWWSIKRYGPLMRKAAQAKLPSAIFKPLDLIIFTPISWLRDVHPSLVINGFLNYAPLNLTYYTSALYVSFGFMYYLRRHKTAWWEKYNYVLAAALSAGVALSGIIIFFAVQYHPIGVSWWGTNVVAQGVDGGVGRQALITALPEKGYFGPDTWK
;
A
#
# COMPACT_ATOMS: atom_id res chain seq x y z
N MET A 1 -10.56 -3.92 -11.81
CA MET A 1 -10.64 -4.04 -13.28
C MET A 1 -11.93 -4.73 -13.77
N GLY A 2 -12.33 -5.89 -13.20
CA GLY A 2 -13.48 -6.65 -13.71
C GLY A 2 -14.81 -5.90 -13.82
N LEU A 3 -15.15 -5.03 -12.84
CA LEU A 3 -16.35 -4.19 -12.90
C LEU A 3 -16.33 -3.19 -14.06
N TYR A 4 -15.16 -2.59 -14.34
CA TYR A 4 -14.99 -1.63 -15.44
C TYR A 4 -14.92 -2.31 -16.81
N ALA A 5 -14.37 -3.52 -16.87
CA ALA A 5 -14.30 -4.34 -18.08
C ALA A 5 -15.60 -5.11 -18.39
N LYS A 6 -16.67 -4.92 -17.59
CA LYS A 6 -17.96 -5.61 -17.71
C LYS A 6 -17.85 -7.14 -17.78
N ILE A 7 -16.86 -7.71 -17.08
CA ILE A 7 -16.63 -9.16 -17.05
C ILE A 7 -17.67 -9.79 -16.09
N PRO A 8 -18.36 -10.87 -16.49
CA PRO A 8 -19.33 -11.52 -15.62
C PRO A 8 -18.67 -12.07 -14.35
N PRO A 9 -19.28 -11.87 -13.17
CA PRO A 9 -18.64 -12.15 -11.87
C PRO A 9 -18.26 -13.62 -11.68
N ARG A 10 -19.05 -14.55 -12.24
CA ARG A 10 -18.73 -15.99 -12.18
C ARG A 10 -17.48 -16.36 -12.99
N ALA A 11 -17.25 -15.70 -14.12
CA ALA A 11 -16.04 -15.92 -14.92
C ALA A 11 -14.81 -15.35 -14.20
N MET A 12 -14.95 -14.16 -13.59
CA MET A 12 -13.88 -13.55 -12.80
C MET A 12 -13.50 -14.44 -11.59
N TYR A 13 -14.49 -14.99 -10.88
CA TYR A 13 -14.23 -15.90 -9.75
C TYR A 13 -13.48 -17.17 -10.18
N ARG A 14 -13.92 -17.82 -11.27
CA ARG A 14 -13.23 -19.00 -11.81
C ARG A 14 -11.78 -18.68 -12.19
N GLY A 15 -11.54 -17.55 -12.84
CA GLY A 15 -10.20 -17.11 -13.20
C GLY A 15 -9.31 -16.87 -11.97
N GLN A 16 -9.84 -16.21 -10.94
CA GLN A 16 -9.10 -15.98 -9.70
C GLN A 16 -8.78 -17.29 -8.96
N LEU A 17 -9.72 -18.23 -8.89
CA LEU A 17 -9.49 -19.52 -8.23
C LEU A 17 -8.42 -20.34 -8.96
N ILE A 18 -8.51 -20.46 -10.27
CA ILE A 18 -7.52 -21.18 -11.10
C ILE A 18 -6.15 -20.50 -10.96
N SER A 19 -6.11 -19.17 -11.03
CA SER A 19 -4.86 -18.42 -10.85
C SER A 19 -4.26 -18.66 -9.47
N ALA A 20 -5.05 -18.64 -8.40
CA ALA A 20 -4.55 -18.85 -7.04
C ALA A 20 -3.92 -20.25 -6.87
N ILE A 21 -4.56 -21.28 -7.43
CA ILE A 21 -4.03 -22.66 -7.39
C ILE A 21 -2.70 -22.73 -8.15
N ILE A 22 -2.65 -22.22 -9.39
CA ILE A 22 -1.44 -22.23 -10.21
C ILE A 22 -0.32 -21.44 -9.52
N THR A 23 -0.61 -20.23 -9.03
CA THR A 23 0.38 -19.39 -8.34
C THR A 23 0.91 -20.06 -7.09
N SER A 24 0.08 -20.78 -6.33
CA SER A 24 0.55 -21.48 -5.13
C SER A 24 1.56 -22.59 -5.44
N LEU A 25 1.33 -23.36 -6.51
CA LEU A 25 2.24 -24.41 -6.97
C LEU A 25 3.55 -23.84 -7.51
N ILE A 26 3.47 -22.78 -8.32
CA ILE A 26 4.65 -22.10 -8.86
C ILE A 26 5.46 -21.48 -7.72
N ALA A 27 4.82 -20.81 -6.77
CA ALA A 27 5.51 -20.19 -5.64
C ALA A 27 6.26 -21.24 -4.80
N TYR A 28 5.63 -22.39 -4.53
CA TYR A 28 6.31 -23.51 -3.86
C TYR A 28 7.52 -23.99 -4.67
N GLY A 29 7.36 -24.23 -5.97
CA GLY A 29 8.47 -24.66 -6.83
C GLY A 29 9.61 -23.64 -6.90
N CYS A 30 9.32 -22.34 -6.86
CA CYS A 30 10.34 -21.31 -6.77
C CYS A 30 11.10 -21.35 -5.45
N VAL A 31 10.42 -21.57 -4.32
CA VAL A 31 11.07 -21.70 -3.01
C VAL A 31 11.97 -22.94 -2.99
N ASP A 32 11.44 -24.08 -3.45
CA ASP A 32 12.18 -25.34 -3.54
C ASP A 32 13.46 -25.19 -4.39
N PHE A 33 13.33 -24.62 -5.59
CA PHE A 33 14.48 -24.32 -6.48
C PHE A 33 15.53 -23.44 -5.81
N VAL A 34 15.08 -22.38 -5.13
CA VAL A 34 15.97 -21.43 -4.45
C VAL A 34 16.73 -22.11 -3.30
N ASP A 35 16.08 -23.00 -2.56
CA ASP A 35 16.71 -23.73 -1.45
C ASP A 35 17.64 -24.87 -1.91
N THR A 36 17.37 -25.51 -3.06
CA THR A 36 18.17 -26.65 -3.55
C THR A 36 19.32 -26.28 -4.46
N ASP A 37 19.12 -25.32 -5.37
CA ASP A 37 20.08 -25.02 -6.43
C ASP A 37 21.05 -23.87 -6.08
N ILE A 38 20.65 -22.96 -5.18
CA ILE A 38 21.49 -21.82 -4.75
C ILE A 38 22.24 -22.20 -3.46
N LYS A 39 23.54 -22.47 -3.59
CA LYS A 39 24.43 -22.79 -2.46
C LYS A 39 24.65 -21.55 -1.59
N ASN A 40 24.70 -21.72 -0.26
CA ASN A 40 24.92 -20.65 0.72
C ASN A 40 23.92 -19.49 0.60
N ILE A 41 22.64 -19.82 0.41
CA ILE A 41 21.58 -18.83 0.48
C ILE A 41 21.51 -18.21 1.88
N CYS A 42 21.11 -16.93 1.97
CA CYS A 42 21.10 -16.13 3.19
C CYS A 42 22.48 -15.81 3.80
N ASP A 43 23.59 -16.22 3.18
CA ASP A 43 24.92 -15.79 3.59
C ASP A 43 25.15 -14.32 3.16
N PRO A 44 25.63 -13.43 4.06
CA PRO A 44 25.92 -12.04 3.72
C PRO A 44 26.89 -11.87 2.54
N ASP A 45 27.82 -12.81 2.34
CA ASP A 45 28.88 -12.73 1.33
C ASP A 45 28.53 -13.49 0.02
N GLN A 46 27.25 -13.78 -0.21
CA GLN A 46 26.82 -14.50 -1.41
C GLN A 46 27.11 -13.69 -2.70
N ALA A 47 27.78 -14.31 -3.66
CA ALA A 47 28.28 -13.64 -4.87
C ALA A 47 27.18 -13.05 -5.79
N ALA A 48 25.96 -13.57 -5.68
CA ALA A 48 24.79 -13.10 -6.42
C ALA A 48 23.81 -12.27 -5.56
N ASP A 49 24.23 -11.86 -4.35
CA ASP A 49 23.43 -11.08 -3.41
C ASP A 49 22.07 -11.71 -3.04
N PHE A 50 21.97 -13.05 -3.09
CA PHE A 50 20.86 -13.80 -2.48
C PHE A 50 20.97 -13.82 -0.94
N ASN A 51 21.14 -12.63 -0.36
CA ASN A 51 21.15 -12.40 1.08
C ASN A 51 19.71 -12.19 1.58
N CYS A 52 19.41 -12.70 2.77
CA CYS A 52 18.04 -12.74 3.29
C CYS A 52 17.62 -11.47 4.04
N ALA A 53 18.48 -10.44 4.01
CA ALA A 53 18.35 -9.19 4.76
C ALA A 53 17.06 -8.41 4.43
N ASN A 54 16.71 -8.28 3.16
CA ASN A 54 15.56 -7.48 2.71
C ASN A 54 14.25 -8.27 2.57
N GLY A 55 14.27 -9.57 2.89
CA GLY A 55 13.13 -10.46 2.69
C GLY A 55 12.87 -11.30 3.93
N SER A 56 13.45 -12.50 3.97
CA SER A 56 13.17 -13.53 4.98
C SER A 56 13.41 -13.04 6.41
N GLU A 57 14.44 -12.22 6.66
CA GLU A 57 14.71 -11.66 7.99
C GLU A 57 13.63 -10.67 8.45
N VAL A 58 13.08 -9.86 7.54
CA VAL A 58 12.00 -8.91 7.84
C VAL A 58 10.72 -9.65 8.21
N PHE A 59 10.38 -10.70 7.45
CA PHE A 59 9.22 -11.55 7.74
C PHE A 59 9.41 -12.36 9.03
N PHE A 60 10.62 -12.84 9.29
CA PHE A 60 10.97 -13.53 10.53
C PHE A 60 10.86 -12.58 11.73
N SER A 61 11.46 -11.39 11.67
CA SER A 61 11.36 -10.37 12.71
C SER A 61 9.91 -9.99 13.01
N SER A 62 9.09 -9.80 11.97
CA SER A 62 7.65 -9.55 12.12
C SER A 62 6.93 -10.73 12.81
N SER A 63 7.28 -11.96 12.45
CA SER A 63 6.72 -13.17 13.07
C SER A 63 7.15 -13.33 14.53
N VAL A 64 8.37 -12.95 14.89
CA VAL A 64 8.84 -12.93 16.28
C VAL A 64 8.10 -11.84 17.07
N VAL A 65 7.88 -10.66 16.51
CA VAL A 65 7.08 -9.61 17.16
C VAL A 65 5.68 -10.11 17.46
N TRP A 66 4.97 -10.68 16.48
CA TRP A 66 3.59 -11.12 16.71
C TRP A 66 3.49 -12.46 17.47
N GLY A 67 4.48 -13.33 17.34
CA GLY A 67 4.50 -14.67 17.93
C GLY A 67 5.11 -14.74 19.34
N ALA A 68 6.24 -14.06 19.58
CA ALA A 68 6.96 -14.13 20.85
C ALA A 68 6.59 -13.00 21.83
N ILE A 69 6.43 -11.75 21.37
CA ILE A 69 5.97 -10.64 22.23
C ILE A 69 4.48 -10.79 22.53
N GLY A 70 3.71 -11.23 21.51
CA GLY A 70 2.29 -11.49 21.59
C GLY A 70 1.40 -10.23 21.63
N PRO A 71 0.12 -10.35 21.26
CA PRO A 71 -0.79 -9.20 21.19
C PRO A 71 -1.02 -8.52 22.55
N SER A 72 -0.97 -9.28 23.66
CA SER A 72 -1.23 -8.77 25.01
C SER A 72 -0.21 -7.72 25.44
N ARG A 73 1.07 -7.88 25.07
CA ARG A 73 2.12 -6.92 25.43
C ARG A 73 2.12 -5.71 24.50
N ILE A 74 1.87 -5.93 23.19
CA ILE A 74 1.79 -4.85 22.20
C ILE A 74 0.59 -3.93 22.49
N PHE A 75 -0.61 -4.48 22.68
CA PHE A 75 -1.83 -3.68 22.93
C PHE A 75 -2.08 -3.38 24.41
N GLY A 76 -1.23 -3.88 25.32
CA GLY A 76 -1.28 -3.59 26.75
C GLY A 76 -0.36 -2.43 27.13
N GLN A 77 0.91 -2.49 26.69
CA GLN A 77 1.96 -1.58 27.17
C GLN A 77 2.41 -0.58 26.09
N PHE A 78 2.75 -1.05 24.88
CA PHE A 78 3.32 -0.18 23.84
C PHE A 78 2.29 0.67 23.12
N TYR A 79 1.15 0.07 22.76
CA TYR A 79 0.11 0.71 21.96
C TYR A 79 -1.30 0.45 22.51
N PRO A 80 -1.59 0.89 23.75
CA PRO A 80 -2.86 0.62 24.41
C PRO A 80 -4.07 1.21 23.71
N PHE A 81 -3.89 2.25 22.88
CA PHE A 81 -4.97 2.88 22.12
C PHE A 81 -5.36 2.09 20.87
N MET A 82 -4.45 1.30 20.27
CA MET A 82 -4.73 0.60 19.01
C MET A 82 -5.89 -0.40 19.10
N LYS A 83 -6.11 -1.03 20.26
CA LYS A 83 -7.24 -1.95 20.48
C LYS A 83 -8.61 -1.28 20.27
N TYR A 84 -8.69 0.04 20.47
CA TYR A 84 -9.92 0.81 20.27
C TYR A 84 -10.06 1.35 18.85
N MET A 85 -9.05 1.21 17.98
CA MET A 85 -9.15 1.68 16.59
C MET A 85 -10.18 0.91 15.78
N PHE A 86 -10.45 -0.36 16.11
CA PHE A 86 -11.56 -1.10 15.52
C PHE A 86 -12.91 -0.45 15.84
N LEU A 87 -13.14 -0.09 17.10
CA LEU A 87 -14.36 0.59 17.53
C LEU A 87 -14.45 1.99 16.90
N LEU A 88 -13.34 2.73 16.87
CA LEU A 88 -13.25 4.02 16.18
C LEU A 88 -13.63 3.89 14.70
N GLY A 89 -13.10 2.88 14.01
CA GLY A 89 -13.43 2.58 12.61
C GLY A 89 -14.91 2.26 12.42
N PHE A 90 -15.49 1.46 13.31
CA PHE A 90 -16.93 1.15 13.30
C PHE A 90 -17.79 2.41 13.52
N LEU A 91 -17.45 3.24 14.50
CA LEU A 91 -18.16 4.49 14.79
C LEU A 91 -18.02 5.51 13.65
N LEU A 92 -16.84 5.61 13.04
CA LEU A 92 -16.61 6.45 11.86
C LEU A 92 -17.45 5.97 10.66
N ALA A 93 -17.54 4.65 10.45
CA ALA A 93 -18.39 4.10 9.39
C ALA A 93 -19.87 4.42 9.60
N LEU A 94 -20.36 4.29 10.84
CA LEU A 94 -21.73 4.68 11.21
C LEU A 94 -21.96 6.18 11.03
N GLY A 95 -21.02 7.02 11.48
CA GLY A 95 -21.09 8.47 11.32
C GLY A 95 -21.12 8.90 9.85
N TRP A 96 -20.30 8.27 9.01
CA TRP A 96 -20.31 8.53 7.57
C TRP A 96 -21.61 8.08 6.92
N TRP A 97 -22.12 6.91 7.30
CA TRP A 97 -23.40 6.40 6.82
C TRP A 97 -24.57 7.30 7.22
N SER A 98 -24.62 7.77 8.46
CA SER A 98 -25.67 8.66 8.94
C SER A 98 -25.62 10.02 8.24
N ILE A 99 -24.43 10.61 8.05
CA ILE A 99 -24.26 11.85 7.28
C ILE A 99 -24.77 11.67 5.84
N LYS A 100 -24.42 10.56 5.18
CA LYS A 100 -24.86 10.28 3.81
C LYS A 100 -26.37 10.04 3.71
N ARG A 101 -26.97 9.37 4.70
CA ARG A 101 -28.40 9.02 4.72
C ARG A 101 -29.30 10.19 5.12
N TYR A 102 -28.93 10.91 6.18
CA TYR A 102 -29.75 11.97 6.79
C TYR A 102 -29.35 13.39 6.38
N GLY A 103 -28.16 13.60 5.80
CA GLY A 103 -27.69 14.92 5.35
C GLY A 103 -28.69 15.66 4.44
N PRO A 104 -29.27 15.03 3.40
CA PRO A 104 -30.25 15.69 2.54
C PRO A 104 -31.57 16.03 3.25
N LEU A 105 -31.98 15.19 4.22
CA LEU A 105 -33.19 15.40 5.02
C LEU A 105 -33.00 16.59 5.98
N MET A 106 -31.85 16.64 6.65
CA MET A 106 -31.47 17.73 7.55
C MET A 106 -31.35 19.07 6.81
N ARG A 107 -30.77 19.09 5.61
CA ARG A 107 -30.66 20.30 4.78
C ARG A 107 -32.03 20.83 4.36
N LYS A 108 -32.94 19.95 3.94
CA LYS A 108 -34.34 20.31 3.60
C LYS A 108 -35.12 20.80 4.82
N ALA A 109 -34.97 20.16 5.97
CA ALA A 109 -35.62 20.58 7.22
C ALA A 109 -35.09 21.94 7.71
N ALA A 110 -33.78 22.19 7.59
CA ALA A 110 -33.16 23.48 7.90
C ALA A 110 -33.67 24.59 6.96
N GLN A 111 -33.81 24.29 5.66
CA GLN A 111 -34.37 25.23 4.68
C GLN A 111 -35.83 25.58 4.97
N ALA A 112 -36.62 24.65 5.50
CA ALA A 112 -38.03 24.87 5.81
C ALA A 112 -38.26 25.65 7.12
N LYS A 113 -37.35 25.56 8.09
CA LYS A 113 -37.50 26.18 9.42
C LYS A 113 -36.73 27.49 9.62
N LEU A 114 -35.71 27.77 8.82
CA LEU A 114 -34.85 28.95 9.00
C LEU A 114 -35.19 30.07 7.99
N PRO A 115 -35.18 31.35 8.42
CA PRO A 115 -35.27 32.46 7.50
C PRO A 115 -34.05 32.50 6.56
N SER A 116 -34.27 32.94 5.33
CA SER A 116 -33.28 32.90 4.24
C SER A 116 -31.97 33.64 4.53
N ALA A 117 -31.99 34.64 5.42
CA ALA A 117 -30.82 35.37 5.89
C ALA A 117 -29.86 34.52 6.76
N ILE A 118 -30.38 33.56 7.53
CA ILE A 118 -29.59 32.67 8.39
C ILE A 118 -29.23 31.38 7.64
N PHE A 119 -30.13 30.90 6.77
CA PHE A 119 -29.90 29.67 6.02
C PHE A 119 -28.75 29.80 5.00
N LYS A 120 -28.64 30.91 4.26
CA LYS A 120 -27.56 31.10 3.26
C LYS A 120 -26.13 30.98 3.83
N PRO A 121 -25.75 31.66 4.92
CA PRO A 121 -24.41 31.49 5.49
C PRO A 121 -24.21 30.09 6.10
N LEU A 122 -25.25 29.52 6.73
CA LEU A 122 -25.20 28.16 7.29
C LEU A 122 -25.01 27.10 6.20
N ASP A 123 -25.70 27.26 5.07
CA ASP A 123 -25.60 26.39 3.92
C ASP A 123 -24.19 26.43 3.32
N LEU A 124 -23.65 27.63 3.11
CA LEU A 124 -22.30 27.82 2.58
C LEU A 124 -21.20 27.22 3.48
N ILE A 125 -21.30 27.43 4.80
CA ILE A 125 -20.23 27.05 5.75
C ILE A 125 -20.32 25.57 6.14
N ILE A 126 -21.53 25.02 6.32
CA ILE A 126 -21.71 23.68 6.91
C ILE A 126 -22.26 22.69 5.88
N PHE A 127 -23.41 22.97 5.28
CA PHE A 127 -24.08 21.98 4.43
C PHE A 127 -23.39 21.76 3.08
N THR A 128 -22.77 22.78 2.50
CA THR A 128 -22.10 22.69 1.19
C THR A 128 -20.83 21.83 1.26
N PRO A 129 -19.91 22.04 2.22
CA PRO A 129 -18.72 21.18 2.35
C PRO A 129 -19.08 19.74 2.73
N ILE A 130 -20.07 19.54 3.62
CA ILE A 130 -20.54 18.18 3.99
C ILE A 130 -21.15 17.47 2.77
N SER A 131 -21.80 18.20 1.86
CA SER A 131 -22.33 17.61 0.63
C SER A 131 -21.25 17.04 -0.28
N TRP A 132 -20.03 17.60 -0.29
CA TRP A 132 -18.92 17.08 -1.09
C TRP A 132 -18.39 15.74 -0.55
N LEU A 133 -18.49 15.51 0.76
CA LEU A 133 -18.11 14.23 1.37
C LEU A 133 -19.00 13.06 0.89
N ARG A 134 -20.19 13.34 0.32
CA ARG A 134 -21.07 12.30 -0.22
C ARG A 134 -20.44 11.52 -1.38
N ASP A 135 -19.62 12.21 -2.17
CA ASP A 135 -18.98 11.69 -3.38
C ASP A 135 -17.60 11.08 -3.08
N VAL A 136 -17.10 11.26 -1.85
CA VAL A 136 -15.86 10.66 -1.37
C VAL A 136 -16.12 9.22 -0.93
N HIS A 137 -15.29 8.28 -1.42
CA HIS A 137 -15.31 6.90 -0.98
C HIS A 137 -14.30 6.69 0.15
N PRO A 138 -14.73 6.64 1.43
CA PRO A 138 -13.80 6.66 2.58
C PRO A 138 -12.85 5.46 2.58
N SER A 139 -13.31 4.28 2.15
CA SER A 139 -12.44 3.09 2.06
C SER A 139 -11.29 3.28 1.07
N LEU A 140 -11.50 4.05 -0.02
CA LEU A 140 -10.46 4.31 -1.01
C LEU A 140 -9.39 5.25 -0.43
N VAL A 141 -9.83 6.27 0.29
CA VAL A 141 -8.95 7.24 0.95
C VAL A 141 -8.11 6.57 2.03
N ILE A 142 -8.74 5.80 2.91
CA ILE A 142 -8.05 5.08 3.99
C ILE A 142 -7.08 4.04 3.41
N ASN A 143 -7.48 3.31 2.37
CA ASN A 143 -6.57 2.37 1.71
C ASN A 143 -5.36 3.07 1.06
N GLY A 144 -5.54 4.26 0.50
CA GLY A 144 -4.44 5.10 0.01
C GLY A 144 -3.45 5.47 1.12
N PHE A 145 -3.95 5.90 2.28
CA PHE A 145 -3.11 6.20 3.45
C PHE A 145 -2.37 4.97 4.00
N LEU A 146 -3.00 3.79 3.97
CA LEU A 146 -2.35 2.55 4.40
C LEU A 146 -1.21 2.13 3.47
N ASN A 147 -1.35 2.37 2.16
CA ASN A 147 -0.25 2.09 1.24
C ASN A 147 0.91 3.07 1.43
N TYR A 148 0.63 4.32 1.77
CA TYR A 148 1.64 5.37 1.94
C TYR A 148 2.67 5.07 3.04
N ALA A 149 2.25 4.55 4.20
CA ALA A 149 3.19 4.10 5.24
C ALA A 149 3.78 2.74 4.82
N PRO A 150 5.11 2.53 4.68
CA PRO A 150 6.27 3.26 5.23
C PRO A 150 7.11 4.02 4.17
N LEU A 151 6.55 4.30 2.99
CA LEU A 151 7.29 4.78 1.83
C LEU A 151 7.30 6.33 1.73
N ASN A 152 8.40 6.88 1.24
CA ASN A 152 8.54 8.32 1.04
C ASN A 152 7.68 8.83 -0.14
N LEU A 153 7.32 10.13 -0.12
CA LEU A 153 6.42 10.74 -1.11
C LEU A 153 6.88 10.55 -2.56
N THR A 154 8.20 10.52 -2.80
CA THR A 154 8.81 10.31 -4.12
C THR A 154 8.37 9.01 -4.80
N TYR A 155 8.03 7.96 -4.02
CA TYR A 155 7.54 6.70 -4.58
C TYR A 155 6.13 6.82 -5.19
N TYR A 156 5.34 7.81 -4.77
CA TYR A 156 3.96 7.99 -5.23
C TYR A 156 3.77 9.16 -6.21
N THR A 157 4.68 10.14 -6.21
CA THR A 157 4.56 11.32 -7.09
C THR A 157 4.57 10.95 -8.57
N SER A 158 5.40 9.99 -8.98
CA SER A 158 5.44 9.48 -10.36
C SER A 158 4.09 8.89 -10.79
N ALA A 159 3.50 8.04 -9.95
CA ALA A 159 2.18 7.46 -10.17
C ALA A 159 1.08 8.52 -10.24
N LEU A 160 1.21 9.61 -9.48
CA LEU A 160 0.27 10.74 -9.52
C LEU A 160 0.32 11.46 -10.87
N TYR A 161 1.49 11.74 -11.42
CA TYR A 161 1.61 12.40 -12.74
C TYR A 161 1.02 11.53 -13.85
N VAL A 162 1.32 10.23 -13.86
CA VAL A 162 0.77 9.29 -14.84
C VAL A 162 -0.74 9.17 -14.67
N SER A 163 -1.22 9.07 -13.43
CA SER A 163 -2.66 9.01 -13.13
C SER A 163 -3.38 10.27 -13.60
N PHE A 164 -2.80 11.46 -13.39
CA PHE A 164 -3.36 12.71 -13.90
C PHE A 164 -3.41 12.70 -15.43
N GLY A 165 -2.32 12.34 -16.11
CA GLY A 165 -2.31 12.21 -17.57
C GLY A 165 -3.43 11.31 -18.08
N PHE A 166 -3.52 10.08 -17.59
CA PHE A 166 -4.47 9.09 -18.10
C PHE A 166 -5.91 9.32 -17.62
N MET A 167 -6.11 9.61 -16.33
CA MET A 167 -7.45 9.70 -15.72
C MET A 167 -8.07 11.09 -15.81
N TYR A 168 -7.27 12.15 -15.92
CA TYR A 168 -7.76 13.53 -16.05
C TYR A 168 -7.68 14.03 -17.50
N TYR A 169 -6.50 13.99 -18.14
CA TYR A 169 -6.29 14.59 -19.46
C TYR A 169 -6.83 13.71 -20.61
N LEU A 170 -6.34 12.47 -20.74
CA LEU A 170 -6.76 11.56 -21.82
C LEU A 170 -8.26 11.24 -21.73
N ARG A 171 -8.77 11.04 -20.52
CA ARG A 171 -10.20 10.79 -20.29
C ARG A 171 -11.09 11.96 -20.75
N ARG A 172 -10.64 13.22 -20.67
CA ARG A 172 -11.44 14.38 -21.11
C ARG A 172 -11.27 14.72 -22.58
N HIS A 173 -10.04 14.65 -23.11
CA HIS A 173 -9.75 15.12 -24.46
C HIS A 173 -9.75 14.01 -25.52
N LYS A 174 -9.58 12.74 -25.13
CA LYS A 174 -9.43 11.57 -26.02
C LYS A 174 -10.22 10.36 -25.50
N THR A 175 -11.51 10.55 -25.22
CA THR A 175 -12.42 9.55 -24.66
C THR A 175 -12.41 8.22 -25.43
N ALA A 176 -12.54 8.25 -26.76
CA ALA A 176 -12.59 7.05 -27.59
C ALA A 176 -11.32 6.19 -27.49
N TRP A 177 -10.15 6.82 -27.39
CA TRP A 177 -8.89 6.11 -27.17
C TRP A 177 -8.84 5.55 -25.75
N TRP A 178 -9.21 6.36 -24.76
CA TRP A 178 -9.17 5.98 -23.36
C TRP A 178 -10.04 4.76 -23.07
N GLU A 179 -11.30 4.74 -23.53
CA GLU A 179 -12.23 3.64 -23.31
C GLU A 179 -11.74 2.32 -23.92
N LYS A 180 -11.09 2.39 -25.09
CA LYS A 180 -10.62 1.20 -25.81
C LYS A 180 -9.31 0.66 -25.26
N TYR A 181 -8.35 1.52 -24.90
CA TYR A 181 -6.97 1.10 -24.67
C TYR A 181 -6.49 1.28 -23.23
N ASN A 182 -7.09 2.14 -22.40
CA ASN A 182 -6.54 2.48 -21.08
C ASN A 182 -6.37 1.25 -20.18
N TYR A 183 -7.39 0.39 -20.10
CA TYR A 183 -7.33 -0.80 -19.26
C TYR A 183 -6.46 -1.91 -19.85
N VAL A 184 -6.39 -2.02 -21.18
CA VAL A 184 -5.50 -2.96 -21.87
C VAL A 184 -4.05 -2.56 -21.65
N LEU A 185 -3.72 -1.28 -21.77
CA LEU A 185 -2.40 -0.74 -21.50
C LEU A 185 -2.00 -0.94 -20.05
N ALA A 186 -2.91 -0.69 -19.09
CA ALA A 186 -2.64 -0.96 -17.68
C ALA A 186 -2.29 -2.44 -17.43
N ALA A 187 -3.04 -3.37 -18.02
CA ALA A 187 -2.75 -4.79 -17.94
C ALA A 187 -1.41 -5.16 -18.60
N ALA A 188 -1.11 -4.58 -19.76
CA ALA A 188 0.15 -4.80 -20.47
C ALA A 188 1.36 -4.26 -19.68
N LEU A 189 1.24 -3.12 -19.01
CA LEU A 189 2.31 -2.57 -18.16
C LEU A 189 2.57 -3.48 -16.96
N SER A 190 1.53 -3.96 -16.28
CA SER A 190 1.69 -4.91 -15.16
C SER A 190 2.31 -6.24 -15.61
N ALA A 191 1.86 -6.80 -16.74
CA ALA A 191 2.44 -8.02 -17.30
C ALA A 191 3.89 -7.81 -17.78
N GLY A 192 4.18 -6.65 -18.36
CA GLY A 192 5.52 -6.26 -18.80
C GLY A 192 6.50 -6.17 -17.64
N VAL A 193 6.10 -5.58 -16.51
CA VAL A 193 6.95 -5.54 -15.30
C VAL A 193 7.26 -6.96 -14.80
N ALA A 194 6.27 -7.85 -14.76
CA ALA A 194 6.49 -9.24 -14.34
C ALA A 194 7.44 -9.98 -15.30
N LEU A 195 7.25 -9.84 -16.62
CA LEU A 195 8.12 -10.46 -17.62
C LEU A 195 9.54 -9.92 -17.55
N SER A 196 9.70 -8.59 -17.41
CA SER A 196 11.00 -7.95 -17.23
C SER A 196 11.70 -8.47 -15.98
N GLY A 197 10.99 -8.69 -14.88
CA GLY A 197 11.54 -9.28 -13.66
C GLY A 197 12.15 -10.66 -13.89
N ILE A 198 11.45 -11.53 -14.62
CA ILE A 198 11.96 -12.88 -14.98
C ILE A 198 13.20 -12.78 -15.86
N ILE A 199 13.19 -11.88 -16.86
CA ILE A 199 14.33 -11.68 -17.75
C ILE A 199 15.55 -11.16 -16.97
N ILE A 200 15.37 -10.15 -16.12
CA ILE A 200 16.45 -9.58 -15.29
C ILE A 200 17.01 -10.65 -14.34
N PHE A 201 16.14 -11.46 -13.74
CA PHE A 201 16.56 -12.55 -12.88
C PHE A 201 17.53 -13.51 -13.59
N PHE A 202 17.11 -14.10 -14.72
CA PHE A 202 17.96 -15.08 -15.42
C PHE A 202 19.16 -14.45 -16.14
N ALA A 203 19.04 -13.23 -16.65
CA ALA A 203 20.12 -12.57 -17.37
C ALA A 203 21.20 -11.98 -16.46
N VAL A 204 20.82 -11.46 -15.28
CA VAL A 204 21.71 -10.65 -14.44
C VAL A 204 21.81 -11.13 -13.00
N GLN A 205 20.72 -11.52 -12.33
CA GLN A 205 20.80 -11.90 -10.89
C GLN A 205 21.22 -13.34 -10.66
N TYR A 206 20.83 -14.27 -11.54
CA TYR A 206 21.19 -15.68 -11.42
C TYR A 206 22.70 -15.92 -11.66
N HIS A 207 23.35 -15.00 -12.36
CA HIS A 207 24.80 -14.99 -12.55
C HIS A 207 25.39 -13.86 -11.71
N PRO A 208 26.60 -13.98 -11.14
CA PRO A 208 27.21 -12.93 -10.33
C PRO A 208 27.77 -11.77 -11.19
N ILE A 209 26.90 -11.10 -11.96
CA ILE A 209 27.25 -9.99 -12.84
C ILE A 209 26.77 -8.68 -12.20
N GLY A 210 27.71 -7.93 -11.61
CA GLY A 210 27.43 -6.60 -11.07
C GLY A 210 27.24 -5.56 -12.17
N VAL A 211 26.02 -5.06 -12.35
CA VAL A 211 25.73 -3.98 -13.30
C VAL A 211 25.71 -2.64 -12.56
N SER A 212 26.78 -1.85 -12.71
CA SER A 212 26.86 -0.50 -12.14
C SER A 212 26.42 0.54 -13.15
N TRP A 213 25.28 1.19 -12.88
CA TRP A 213 24.78 2.32 -13.65
C TRP A 213 23.94 3.23 -12.75
N TRP A 214 23.53 4.39 -13.26
CA TRP A 214 22.75 5.36 -12.49
C TRP A 214 21.55 4.73 -11.76
N GLY A 215 20.80 3.83 -12.41
CA GLY A 215 19.59 3.24 -11.83
C GLY A 215 19.82 2.26 -10.68
N THR A 216 20.97 1.57 -10.63
CA THR A 216 21.34 0.71 -9.50
C THR A 216 21.97 1.51 -8.36
N ASN A 217 22.75 2.54 -8.69
CA ASN A 217 23.47 3.33 -7.69
C ASN A 217 22.60 4.38 -6.99
N VAL A 218 21.62 4.98 -7.69
CA VAL A 218 20.82 6.09 -7.14
C VAL A 218 19.99 5.71 -5.92
N VAL A 219 19.59 4.44 -5.80
CA VAL A 219 18.80 3.94 -4.66
C VAL A 219 19.62 3.98 -3.36
N ALA A 220 20.92 3.69 -3.45
CA ALA A 220 21.84 3.73 -2.31
C ALA A 220 22.31 5.16 -1.94
N GLN A 221 22.05 6.16 -2.79
CA GLN A 221 22.53 7.53 -2.58
C GLN A 221 21.66 8.39 -1.64
N GLY A 222 20.55 7.84 -1.14
CA GLY A 222 19.68 8.50 -0.16
C GLY A 222 20.06 8.21 1.30
N VAL A 223 19.37 8.88 2.22
CA VAL A 223 19.47 8.58 3.67
C VAL A 223 19.13 7.12 3.98
N ASP A 224 18.13 6.58 3.27
CA ASP A 224 17.71 5.18 3.36
C ASP A 224 18.80 4.20 2.84
N GLY A 225 19.62 4.64 1.90
CA GLY A 225 20.79 3.91 1.37
C GLY A 225 22.07 4.10 2.19
N GLY A 226 21.96 4.79 3.32
CA GLY A 226 23.05 5.01 4.26
C GLY A 226 23.88 6.28 4.00
N VAL A 227 23.52 7.10 3.01
CA VAL A 227 24.20 8.36 2.70
C VAL A 227 23.47 9.52 3.40
N GLY A 228 24.12 10.15 4.38
CA GLY A 228 23.58 11.31 5.13
C GLY A 228 23.34 11.01 6.61
N ARG A 229 22.42 11.75 7.26
CA ARG A 229 22.03 11.48 8.66
C ARG A 229 21.20 10.20 8.72
N GLN A 230 21.88 9.08 8.91
CA GLN A 230 21.22 7.84 9.30
C GLN A 230 20.48 8.06 10.63
N ALA A 231 19.35 7.38 10.83
CA ALA A 231 18.70 7.33 12.14
C ALA A 231 19.67 6.65 13.13
N LEU A 232 20.46 7.48 13.80
CA LEU A 232 21.55 7.12 14.70
C LEU A 232 21.02 6.45 15.96
N ILE A 233 20.80 5.13 15.90
CA ILE A 233 20.97 4.25 17.06
C ILE A 233 21.52 2.90 16.56
N THR A 234 22.75 2.90 16.03
CA THR A 234 23.43 1.68 15.59
C THR A 234 24.20 0.98 16.71
N ALA A 235 24.44 1.67 17.84
CA ALA A 235 25.11 1.09 19.01
C ALA A 235 24.10 0.67 20.07
N LEU A 236 24.12 -0.61 20.44
CA LEU A 236 23.45 -1.13 21.62
C LEU A 236 24.07 -0.42 22.84
N PRO A 237 23.28 0.24 23.72
CA PRO A 237 23.82 0.81 24.94
C PRO A 237 24.45 -0.30 25.79
N GLU A 238 25.43 0.03 26.65
CA GLU A 238 26.17 -0.95 27.47
C GLU A 238 25.28 -1.93 28.25
N LYS A 239 24.05 -1.53 28.56
CA LYS A 239 23.03 -2.37 29.19
C LYS A 239 22.52 -3.55 28.33
N GLY A 240 22.81 -3.57 27.03
CA GLY A 240 22.47 -4.68 26.13
C GLY A 240 21.03 -4.68 25.59
N TYR A 241 20.21 -3.67 25.89
CA TYR A 241 18.84 -3.56 25.38
C TYR A 241 18.36 -2.11 25.27
N PHE A 242 17.31 -1.88 24.48
CA PHE A 242 16.62 -0.59 24.39
C PHE A 242 15.38 -0.58 25.28
N GLY A 243 15.18 0.50 26.04
CA GLY A 243 14.06 0.65 26.98
C GLY A 243 14.48 0.86 28.45
N PRO A 244 13.54 1.22 29.34
CA PRO A 244 13.79 1.34 30.77
C PRO A 244 14.06 -0.02 31.43
N ASP A 245 14.81 -0.03 32.54
CA ASP A 245 15.18 -1.25 33.28
C ASP A 245 13.98 -1.90 33.96
N THR A 246 12.99 -1.09 34.28
CA THR A 246 11.70 -1.54 34.80
C THR A 246 10.59 -0.85 34.04
N TRP A 247 9.74 -1.63 33.39
CA TRP A 247 8.49 -1.17 32.82
C TRP A 247 7.46 -1.12 33.95
N LYS A 248 7.11 0.09 34.41
CA LYS A 248 5.98 0.29 35.33
C LYS A 248 4.65 0.14 34.60
#